data_AF-A0A1Y9HDR0-F1
#
_entry.id   AF-A0A1Y9HDR0-F1
#
_cell.length_a   1.000
_cell.length_b   1.000
_cell.length_c   1.000
_cell.angle_alpha   90.00
_cell.angle_beta   90.00
_cell.angle_gamma   90.00
#
_symmetry.space_group_name_H-M   'P 1'
#
loop_
_entity.id
_entity.type
_entity.pdbx_description
1 polymer ?
#
loop_
_entity_poly.entity_id
_entity_poly.type
_entity_poly.pdbx_seq_one_letter_code
_entity_poly.pdbx_strand_id
1 'polypeptide(L)'
;MVILLLMLLTFGGTVRGSSSPSESPRQSEVEHELAPDALLVRLDRLVNVCVANYEDLTTDLLLGIAIANAQLRTILKQPLQEQQRQFVESLAKKCDFVESRIESIFSFPSGANAVVSKLLIDSEFWQSKDGIDGAVPNRVRSKRSRRRRSQLLTDDPQTLMESYLEAIDAGGPSELQSDECLSELLVNESENEFNTTASPTSSSGTSAKRLILSRECSAAMSLRKRSYGYHLTHKLLFYIVLGRERFANVDRSFVADGQRTLCEQILRESGLIAGFDYPDLFRDLFMEQVFLCAFSDAPLPEFTNPAWLAAIVSWQNGEGCFKYYAAEGDGVIGPNALTTHCSTHMTGVGAALLGLFARLQLVQ
;
A
#
# COMPACT_ATOMS: atom_id res chain seq x y z
N MET A 1 -73.80 -0.22 -2.55
CA MET A 1 -73.54 1.22 -2.85
C MET A 1 -72.34 1.23 -3.79
N VAL A 2 -72.54 1.54 -5.07
CA VAL A 2 -72.46 2.90 -5.65
C VAL A 2 -70.97 3.34 -5.71
N ILE A 3 -70.27 3.23 -6.85
CA ILE A 3 -70.37 4.02 -8.11
C ILE A 3 -69.75 5.43 -7.94
N LEU A 4 -68.86 5.95 -8.80
CA LEU A 4 -68.24 5.42 -10.03
C LEU A 4 -66.69 5.44 -9.86
N LEU A 5 -65.74 5.91 -10.68
CA LEU A 5 -65.67 6.51 -12.03
C LEU A 5 -64.32 6.09 -12.70
N LEU A 6 -64.04 6.53 -13.92
CA LEU A 6 -62.93 6.12 -14.78
C LEU A 6 -62.55 7.29 -15.71
N MET A 7 -61.32 7.29 -16.24
CA MET A 7 -60.81 8.19 -17.31
C MET A 7 -60.75 9.70 -17.04
N LEU A 8 -59.56 10.27 -17.19
CA LEU A 8 -59.35 11.45 -18.03
C LEU A 8 -57.87 11.53 -18.48
N LEU A 9 -57.62 11.29 -19.77
CA LEU A 9 -56.33 11.50 -20.44
C LEU A 9 -56.51 12.54 -21.55
N THR A 10 -55.94 13.73 -21.41
CA THR A 10 -55.59 14.60 -22.56
C THR A 10 -54.52 15.64 -22.18
N PHE A 11 -53.39 15.59 -22.89
CA PHE A 11 -52.52 16.69 -23.33
C PHE A 11 -52.19 17.87 -22.39
N GLY A 12 -50.90 18.00 -22.05
CA GLY A 12 -50.34 19.16 -21.33
C GLY A 12 -48.82 19.28 -21.42
N GLY A 13 -48.28 19.58 -22.60
CA GLY A 13 -46.94 20.15 -22.85
C GLY A 13 -45.71 19.57 -22.10
N THR A 14 -44.99 18.62 -22.71
CA THR A 14 -43.65 18.22 -22.26
C THR A 14 -42.61 19.33 -22.52
N VAL A 15 -42.43 20.24 -21.56
CA VAL A 15 -41.30 21.18 -21.56
C VAL A 15 -40.00 20.39 -21.42
N ARG A 16 -39.02 20.68 -22.29
CA ARG A 16 -37.75 19.94 -22.41
C ARG A 16 -36.75 20.39 -21.34
N GLY A 17 -37.07 20.13 -20.07
CA GLY A 17 -36.20 20.43 -18.93
C GLY A 17 -34.99 19.51 -18.89
N SER A 18 -33.79 20.07 -19.09
CA SER A 18 -32.52 19.34 -18.93
C SER A 18 -32.11 19.28 -17.46
N SER A 19 -32.65 18.33 -16.71
CA SER A 19 -32.12 17.98 -15.38
C SER A 19 -30.82 17.20 -15.55
N SER A 20 -29.69 17.81 -15.20
CA SER A 20 -28.49 17.06 -14.80
C SER A 20 -28.87 16.14 -13.63
N PRO A 21 -28.29 14.93 -13.52
CA PRO A 21 -28.47 14.12 -12.32
C PRO A 21 -27.86 14.87 -11.14
N SER A 22 -28.65 15.15 -10.12
CA SER A 22 -28.14 15.65 -8.85
C SER A 22 -27.39 14.52 -8.15
N GLU A 23 -26.09 14.69 -7.95
CA GLU A 23 -25.28 13.79 -7.12
C GLU A 23 -25.90 13.65 -5.73
N SER A 24 -25.86 12.45 -5.15
CA SER A 24 -26.48 12.24 -3.84
C SER A 24 -25.61 12.86 -2.75
N PRO A 25 -26.19 13.45 -1.67
CA PRO A 25 -25.41 14.12 -0.63
C PRO A 25 -24.26 13.27 -0.06
N ARG A 26 -24.49 11.96 0.10
CA ARG A 26 -23.49 10.98 0.57
C ARG A 26 -22.27 10.82 -0.33
N GLN A 27 -22.38 11.07 -1.63
CA GLN A 27 -21.24 11.02 -2.54
C GLN A 27 -20.35 12.25 -2.31
N SER A 28 -20.95 13.44 -2.21
CA SER A 28 -20.22 14.68 -1.91
C SER A 28 -19.55 14.65 -0.52
N GLU A 29 -20.18 14.02 0.47
CA GLU A 29 -19.58 13.77 1.80
C GLU A 29 -18.32 12.90 1.70
N VAL A 30 -18.39 11.74 1.01
CA VAL A 30 -17.24 10.83 0.83
C VAL A 30 -16.13 11.48 -0.02
N GLU A 31 -16.48 12.20 -1.10
CA GLU A 31 -15.50 12.90 -1.93
C GLU A 31 -14.75 13.99 -1.15
N HIS A 32 -15.43 14.69 -0.23
CA HIS A 32 -14.81 15.66 0.66
C HIS A 32 -13.90 14.98 1.72
N GLU A 33 -14.28 13.84 2.28
CA GLU A 33 -13.44 13.10 3.23
C GLU A 33 -12.20 12.45 2.58
N LEU A 34 -12.26 12.16 1.29
CA LEU A 34 -11.17 11.58 0.51
C LEU A 34 -10.30 12.60 -0.24
N ALA A 35 -10.68 13.88 -0.22
CA ALA A 35 -9.92 14.97 -0.82
C ALA A 35 -8.48 15.04 -0.28
N PRO A 36 -7.49 15.50 -1.07
CA PRO A 36 -6.08 15.38 -0.69
C PRO A 36 -5.74 16.14 0.59
N ASP A 37 -6.35 17.31 0.81
CA ASP A 37 -6.15 18.08 2.05
C ASP A 37 -6.75 17.37 3.28
N ALA A 38 -7.85 16.63 3.12
CA ALA A 38 -8.42 15.81 4.19
C ALA A 38 -7.50 14.62 4.53
N LEU A 39 -6.93 13.95 3.53
CA LEU A 39 -5.93 12.90 3.73
C LEU A 39 -4.64 13.43 4.41
N LEU A 40 -4.17 14.62 4.02
CA LEU A 40 -3.02 15.28 4.64
C LEU A 40 -3.30 15.71 6.09
N VAL A 41 -4.51 16.20 6.40
CA VAL A 41 -4.93 16.49 7.80
C VAL A 41 -5.06 15.21 8.64
N ARG A 42 -5.55 14.12 8.05
CA ARG A 42 -5.57 12.79 8.69
C ARG A 42 -4.15 12.29 8.98
N LEU A 43 -3.19 12.51 8.08
CA LEU A 43 -1.77 12.20 8.30
C LEU A 43 -1.14 13.11 9.35
N ASP A 44 -1.47 14.41 9.40
CA ASP A 44 -0.94 15.32 10.42
C ASP A 44 -1.31 14.90 11.84
N ARG A 45 -2.56 14.47 12.07
CA ARG A 45 -3.00 13.92 13.37
C ARG A 45 -2.17 12.70 13.77
N LEU A 46 -2.03 11.74 12.87
CA LEU A 46 -1.22 10.54 13.07
C LEU A 46 0.23 10.89 13.44
N VAL A 47 0.86 11.78 12.67
CA VAL A 47 2.24 12.23 12.91
C VAL A 47 2.37 13.00 14.23
N ASN A 48 1.35 13.75 14.66
CA ASN A 48 1.34 14.39 15.99
C ASN A 48 1.39 13.36 17.12
N VAL A 49 0.71 12.21 16.98
CA VAL A 49 0.82 11.10 17.97
C VAL A 49 2.24 10.52 17.98
N CYS A 50 2.87 10.34 16.80
CA CYS A 50 4.26 9.87 16.73
C CYS A 50 5.26 10.86 17.34
N VAL A 51 5.06 12.17 17.14
CA VAL A 51 5.88 13.23 17.75
C VAL A 51 5.69 13.28 19.27
N ALA A 52 4.47 13.06 19.76
CA ALA A 52 4.17 13.07 21.19
C ALA A 52 4.69 11.83 21.94
N ASN A 53 4.80 10.68 21.27
CA ASN A 53 5.22 9.40 21.84
C ASN A 53 6.53 8.90 21.19
N TYR A 54 7.48 9.80 20.91
CA TYR A 54 8.67 9.48 20.09
C TYR A 54 9.61 8.42 20.71
N GLU A 55 9.47 8.13 22.01
CA GLU A 55 10.27 7.13 22.73
C GLU A 55 9.68 5.70 22.61
N ASP A 56 8.44 5.58 22.13
CA ASP A 56 7.65 4.33 22.08
C ASP A 56 7.49 3.74 20.66
N LEU A 57 8.13 4.34 19.64
CA LEU A 57 7.89 4.02 18.22
C LEU A 57 8.51 2.69 17.78
N THR A 58 7.79 1.89 16.98
CA THR A 58 8.29 0.65 16.37
C THR A 58 8.87 0.88 14.97
N THR A 59 9.61 -0.12 14.47
CA THR A 59 10.21 -0.15 13.13
C THR A 59 9.18 0.14 12.03
N ASP A 60 8.04 -0.54 12.09
CA ASP A 60 6.93 -0.45 11.14
C ASP A 60 6.29 0.94 11.12
N LEU A 61 6.13 1.55 12.30
CA LEU A 61 5.61 2.91 12.41
C LEU A 61 6.58 3.93 11.81
N LEU A 62 7.88 3.81 12.11
CA LEU A 62 8.92 4.65 11.51
C LEU A 62 9.04 4.45 9.99
N LEU A 63 8.96 3.21 9.50
CA LEU A 63 8.94 2.87 8.08
C LEU A 63 7.73 3.51 7.38
N GLY A 64 6.55 3.45 8.02
CA GLY A 64 5.34 4.12 7.57
C GLY A 64 5.51 5.63 7.44
N ILE A 65 6.13 6.28 8.44
CA ILE A 65 6.46 7.71 8.40
C ILE A 65 7.46 8.03 7.27
N ALA A 66 8.54 7.25 7.11
CA ALA A 66 9.54 7.48 6.06
C ALA A 66 8.94 7.36 4.65
N ILE A 67 8.09 6.36 4.41
CA ILE A 67 7.34 6.23 3.16
C ILE A 67 6.40 7.42 2.95
N ALA A 68 5.66 7.84 3.99
CA ALA A 68 4.75 8.98 3.92
C ALA A 68 5.48 10.28 3.60
N ASN A 69 6.61 10.55 4.27
CA ASN A 69 7.45 11.72 4.04
C ASN A 69 8.03 11.74 2.62
N ALA A 70 8.43 10.60 2.08
CA ALA A 70 8.83 10.49 0.68
C ALA A 70 7.70 10.90 -0.29
N GLN A 71 6.43 10.69 0.08
CA GLN A 71 5.29 11.17 -0.70
C GLN A 71 5.10 12.69 -0.54
N LEU A 72 5.21 13.24 0.69
CA LEU A 72 5.17 14.69 0.96
C LEU A 72 6.28 15.44 0.20
N ARG A 73 7.52 14.94 0.24
CA ARG A 73 8.67 15.43 -0.53
C ARG A 73 8.43 15.37 -2.04
N THR A 74 7.60 14.44 -2.52
CA THR A 74 7.19 14.37 -3.93
C THR A 74 6.05 15.35 -4.26
N ILE A 75 5.11 15.59 -3.34
CA ILE A 75 4.06 16.62 -3.45
C ILE A 75 4.69 18.03 -3.49
N LEU A 76 5.68 18.33 -2.64
CA LEU A 76 6.35 19.64 -2.57
C LEU A 76 7.08 20.04 -3.85
N LYS A 77 7.44 19.08 -4.72
CA LYS A 77 8.04 19.33 -6.04
C LYS A 77 7.04 19.86 -7.07
N GLN A 78 5.74 19.78 -6.80
CA GLN A 78 4.68 20.31 -7.67
C GLN A 78 4.37 21.80 -7.41
N PRO A 79 3.72 22.50 -8.36
CA PRO A 79 3.08 23.78 -8.09
C PRO A 79 1.88 23.59 -7.14
N LEU A 80 1.99 24.11 -5.92
CA LEU A 80 0.96 24.09 -4.88
C LEU A 80 0.52 25.51 -4.55
N GLN A 81 -0.67 25.66 -3.97
CA GLN A 81 -1.08 26.93 -3.36
C GLN A 81 -0.22 27.21 -2.11
N GLU A 82 0.05 28.49 -1.80
CA GLU A 82 0.98 28.88 -0.74
C GLU A 82 0.62 28.28 0.64
N GLN A 83 -0.67 28.31 1.02
CA GLN A 83 -1.15 27.73 2.27
C GLN A 83 -0.98 26.19 2.30
N GLN A 84 -1.22 25.51 1.18
CA GLN A 84 -1.06 24.07 1.03
C GLN A 84 0.43 23.68 1.08
N ARG A 85 1.31 24.45 0.44
CA ARG A 85 2.77 24.30 0.55
C ARG A 85 3.23 24.42 2.00
N GLN A 86 2.83 25.50 2.69
CA GLN A 86 3.20 25.72 4.10
C GLN A 86 2.72 24.58 5.00
N PHE A 87 1.52 24.02 4.76
CA PHE A 87 1.01 22.87 5.49
C PHE A 87 1.84 21.59 5.22
N VAL A 88 2.05 21.23 3.94
CA VAL A 88 2.83 20.03 3.58
C VAL A 88 4.29 20.14 4.04
N GLU A 89 4.90 21.33 3.99
CA GLU A 89 6.23 21.57 4.54
C GLU A 89 6.28 21.44 6.07
N SER A 90 5.25 21.89 6.78
CA SER A 90 5.15 21.72 8.24
C SER A 90 5.01 20.25 8.61
N LEU A 91 4.20 19.51 7.86
CA LEU A 91 4.00 18.07 8.05
C LEU A 91 5.28 17.27 7.74
N ALA A 92 5.97 17.56 6.64
CA ALA A 92 7.26 16.94 6.32
C ALA A 92 8.31 17.18 7.43
N LYS A 93 8.39 18.40 7.99
CA LYS A 93 9.27 18.72 9.12
C LYS A 93 8.94 17.94 10.40
N LYS A 94 7.69 17.50 10.61
CA LYS A 94 7.32 16.58 11.70
C LYS A 94 7.76 15.14 11.41
N CYS A 95 7.63 14.68 10.16
CA CYS A 95 8.16 13.38 9.76
C CYS A 95 9.69 13.33 9.88
N ASP A 96 10.40 14.37 9.43
CA ASP A 96 11.86 14.52 9.58
C ASP A 96 12.28 14.40 11.06
N PHE A 97 11.55 15.05 11.98
CA PHE A 97 11.77 14.90 13.42
C PHE A 97 11.62 13.46 13.90
N VAL A 98 10.58 12.76 13.45
CA VAL A 98 10.32 11.35 13.82
C VAL A 98 11.39 10.41 13.25
N GLU A 99 11.71 10.51 11.96
CA GLU A 99 12.77 9.72 11.30
C GLU A 99 14.13 9.89 12.00
N SER A 100 14.48 11.14 12.38
CA SER A 100 15.75 11.43 13.08
C SER A 100 15.92 10.74 14.44
N ARG A 101 14.87 10.12 15.00
CA ARG A 101 14.93 9.44 16.31
C ARG A 101 15.38 7.99 16.25
N ILE A 102 15.51 7.38 15.06
CA ILE A 102 15.88 5.97 14.91
C ILE A 102 17.14 5.60 15.72
N GLU A 103 18.21 6.39 15.66
CA GLU A 103 19.46 6.11 16.38
C GLU A 103 19.37 6.33 17.90
N SER A 104 18.32 7.01 18.39
CA SER A 104 18.05 7.21 19.82
C SER A 104 17.07 6.20 20.42
N ILE A 105 16.25 5.54 19.59
CA ILE A 105 15.25 4.54 20.02
C ILE A 105 15.84 3.13 19.94
N PHE A 106 16.56 2.80 18.85
CA PHE A 106 16.88 1.41 18.51
C PHE A 106 18.31 0.99 18.88
N SER A 107 18.44 0.22 19.96
CA SER A 107 19.61 -0.61 20.24
C SER A 107 19.49 -1.97 19.52
N PHE A 108 19.61 -1.96 18.18
CA PHE A 108 19.38 -3.13 17.34
C PHE A 108 20.20 -4.37 17.78
N PRO A 109 19.55 -5.49 18.18
CA PRO A 109 20.24 -6.66 18.74
C PRO A 109 20.75 -7.66 17.68
N SER A 110 20.35 -7.51 16.42
CA SER A 110 20.74 -8.36 15.28
C SER A 110 21.21 -7.50 14.11
N GLY A 111 22.18 -8.00 13.34
CA GLY A 111 22.73 -7.28 12.19
C GLY A 111 21.73 -7.07 11.05
N ALA A 112 20.88 -8.06 10.78
CA ALA A 112 19.92 -8.00 9.68
C ALA A 112 18.85 -6.93 9.90
N ASN A 113 18.13 -6.98 11.02
CA ASN A 113 17.10 -5.99 11.34
C ASN A 113 17.71 -4.58 11.51
N ALA A 114 18.96 -4.44 11.98
CA ALA A 114 19.66 -3.16 12.01
C ALA A 114 19.83 -2.54 10.61
N VAL A 115 20.26 -3.34 9.63
CA VAL A 115 20.46 -2.87 8.25
C VAL A 115 19.12 -2.58 7.57
N VAL A 116 18.14 -3.48 7.66
CA VAL A 116 16.81 -3.27 7.08
C VAL A 116 16.14 -2.03 7.65
N SER A 117 16.16 -1.87 8.98
CA SER A 117 15.59 -0.67 9.63
C SER A 117 16.33 0.60 9.20
N LYS A 118 17.67 0.60 9.16
CA LYS A 118 18.45 1.80 8.83
C LYS A 118 18.38 2.20 7.34
N LEU A 119 18.15 1.26 6.43
CA LEU A 119 18.04 1.54 4.99
C LEU A 119 16.61 1.76 4.51
N LEU A 120 15.61 1.12 5.13
CA LEU A 120 14.20 1.32 4.78
C LEU A 120 13.54 2.46 5.58
N ILE A 121 14.06 2.86 6.73
CA ILE A 121 13.64 4.10 7.41
C ILE A 121 14.51 5.26 6.89
N ASP A 122 14.40 5.50 5.58
CA ASP A 122 14.96 6.64 4.87
C ASP A 122 13.93 7.15 3.84
N SER A 123 13.46 8.38 3.99
CA SER A 123 12.51 9.00 3.07
C SER A 123 13.13 9.41 1.71
N GLU A 124 14.45 9.34 1.53
CA GLU A 124 15.10 9.45 0.21
C GLU A 124 15.07 8.13 -0.57
N PHE A 125 15.08 6.97 0.11
CA PHE A 125 14.94 5.66 -0.54
C PHE A 125 13.55 5.50 -1.20
N TRP A 126 12.49 5.88 -0.49
CA TRP A 126 11.10 5.71 -0.94
C TRP A 126 10.59 6.77 -1.93
N GLN A 127 11.38 7.80 -2.24
CA GLN A 127 10.98 8.84 -3.19
C GLN A 127 10.88 8.32 -4.62
N SER A 128 10.02 8.96 -5.44
CA SER A 128 10.05 8.74 -6.89
C SER A 128 11.34 9.34 -7.44
N LYS A 129 12.30 8.47 -7.77
CA LYS A 129 13.55 8.84 -8.46
C LYS A 129 13.32 9.25 -9.93
N ASP A 130 12.14 8.95 -10.48
CA ASP A 130 11.74 9.36 -11.83
C ASP A 130 10.79 10.57 -11.76
N GLY A 131 11.15 11.64 -12.46
CA GLY A 131 10.26 12.74 -12.81
C GLY A 131 9.82 12.58 -14.27
N ILE A 132 8.50 12.50 -14.50
CA ILE A 132 7.84 12.58 -15.81
C ILE A 132 8.47 11.70 -16.91
N ASP A 133 8.22 10.39 -16.83
CA ASP A 133 8.36 9.50 -18.01
C ASP A 133 7.04 8.74 -18.26
N GLY A 134 5.97 9.54 -18.44
CA GLY A 134 4.59 9.09 -18.60
C GLY A 134 4.31 8.42 -19.96
N ALA A 135 4.81 7.20 -20.17
CA ALA A 135 4.49 6.41 -21.36
C ALA A 135 4.60 4.89 -21.14
N VAL A 136 3.69 4.28 -20.36
CA VAL A 136 3.45 2.82 -20.47
C VAL A 136 2.99 2.53 -21.90
N PRO A 137 3.75 1.79 -22.73
CA PRO A 137 3.34 1.57 -24.11
C PRO A 137 2.08 0.70 -24.11
N ASN A 138 0.98 1.20 -24.68
CA ASN A 138 -0.34 0.56 -24.62
C ASN A 138 -0.43 -0.67 -25.55
N ARG A 139 0.44 -1.67 -25.29
CA ARG A 139 0.40 -2.99 -25.89
C ARG A 139 -0.74 -3.78 -25.26
N VAL A 140 -1.94 -3.55 -25.79
CA VAL A 140 -3.08 -4.48 -25.70
C VAL A 140 -2.70 -5.78 -26.41
N ARG A 141 -1.82 -6.56 -25.78
CA ARG A 141 -1.37 -7.85 -26.26
C ARG A 141 -2.51 -8.82 -26.03
N SER A 142 -3.37 -8.95 -27.03
CA SER A 142 -4.56 -9.82 -27.05
C SER A 142 -4.19 -11.30 -26.87
N LYS A 143 -3.80 -11.65 -25.64
CA LYS A 143 -3.81 -13.01 -25.12
C LYS A 143 -5.28 -13.42 -25.12
N ARG A 144 -5.72 -14.08 -26.19
CA ARG A 144 -7.08 -14.67 -26.29
C ARG A 144 -7.37 -15.39 -24.98
N SER A 145 -8.30 -14.87 -24.19
CA SER A 145 -8.74 -15.52 -22.98
C SER A 145 -9.33 -16.87 -23.37
N ARG A 146 -8.55 -17.94 -23.18
CA ARG A 146 -9.08 -19.28 -23.10
C ARG A 146 -9.93 -19.29 -21.84
N ARG A 147 -11.22 -18.94 -21.99
CA ARG A 147 -12.29 -19.24 -21.02
C ARG A 147 -12.30 -20.74 -20.80
N ARG A 148 -11.40 -21.21 -19.93
CA ARG A 148 -11.47 -22.53 -19.32
C ARG A 148 -12.67 -22.45 -18.39
N ARG A 149 -13.84 -22.76 -18.94
CA ARG A 149 -15.14 -22.70 -18.26
C ARG A 149 -15.08 -23.64 -17.07
N SER A 150 -14.72 -23.11 -15.89
CA SER A 150 -14.81 -23.87 -14.66
C SER A 150 -16.28 -24.15 -14.41
N GLN A 151 -16.69 -25.40 -14.58
CA GLN A 151 -17.99 -25.89 -14.18
C GLN A 151 -17.85 -26.59 -12.84
N LEU A 152 -17.84 -25.78 -11.78
CA LEU A 152 -18.32 -26.05 -10.42
C LEU A 152 -18.77 -24.66 -9.94
N LEU A 153 -20.05 -24.39 -9.76
CA LEU A 153 -21.02 -24.94 -8.78
C LEU A 153 -20.81 -24.36 -7.38
N THR A 154 -21.56 -23.30 -7.09
CA THR A 154 -22.12 -23.02 -5.76
C THR A 154 -21.13 -23.12 -4.59
N ASP A 155 -19.99 -22.46 -4.70
CA ASP A 155 -19.19 -22.13 -3.51
C ASP A 155 -19.98 -21.09 -2.70
N ASP A 156 -20.37 -21.46 -1.49
CA ASP A 156 -20.97 -20.55 -0.50
C ASP A 156 -19.90 -19.51 -0.11
N PRO A 157 -20.20 -18.19 -0.16
CA PRO A 157 -19.29 -17.16 0.34
C PRO A 157 -18.75 -17.46 1.75
N GLN A 158 -19.57 -18.05 2.62
CA GLN A 158 -19.16 -18.38 3.99
C GLN A 158 -18.09 -19.49 4.00
N THR A 159 -18.25 -20.54 3.20
CA THR A 159 -17.22 -21.58 3.00
C THR A 159 -15.96 -21.04 2.31
N LEU A 160 -16.07 -20.02 1.44
CA LEU A 160 -14.90 -19.34 0.87
C LEU A 160 -14.11 -18.55 1.92
N MET A 161 -14.79 -17.92 2.89
CA MET A 161 -14.15 -17.24 4.01
C MET A 161 -13.53 -18.23 5.01
N GLU A 162 -14.22 -19.33 5.32
CA GLU A 162 -13.68 -20.43 6.14
C GLU A 162 -12.41 -21.02 5.50
N SER A 163 -12.44 -21.34 4.21
CA SER A 163 -11.27 -21.82 3.46
C SER A 163 -10.15 -20.78 3.33
N TYR A 164 -10.44 -19.48 3.51
CA TYR A 164 -9.41 -18.43 3.56
C TYR A 164 -8.77 -18.36 4.95
N LEU A 165 -9.58 -18.42 6.03
CA LEU A 165 -9.11 -18.50 7.41
C LEU A 165 -8.21 -19.73 7.65
N GLU A 166 -8.53 -20.89 7.07
CA GLU A 166 -7.66 -22.08 7.12
C GLU A 166 -6.34 -21.92 6.35
N ALA A 167 -6.27 -20.97 5.41
CA ALA A 167 -5.15 -20.83 4.48
C ALA A 167 -4.29 -19.57 4.69
N ILE A 168 -4.74 -18.59 5.47
CA ILE A 168 -4.11 -17.27 5.56
C ILE A 168 -2.64 -17.33 6.02
N ASP A 169 -2.33 -18.18 7.00
CA ASP A 169 -0.97 -18.42 7.53
C ASP A 169 -0.19 -19.49 6.73
N ALA A 170 -0.69 -19.92 5.57
CA ALA A 170 -0.07 -20.97 4.78
C ALA A 170 0.90 -20.42 3.73
N GLY A 171 2.21 -20.56 3.98
CA GLY A 171 3.23 -20.40 2.93
C GLY A 171 4.58 -19.92 3.44
N GLY A 172 4.81 -18.61 3.33
CA GLY A 172 6.07 -17.93 3.62
C GLY A 172 6.45 -16.87 2.57
N PRO A 173 7.44 -16.00 2.85
CA PRO A 173 8.26 -15.95 4.06
C PRO A 173 7.43 -15.56 5.30
N SER A 174 7.85 -15.99 6.49
CA SER A 174 7.45 -15.29 7.71
C SER A 174 8.09 -13.90 7.75
N GLU A 175 7.59 -13.00 8.61
CA GLU A 175 8.17 -11.67 8.89
C GLU A 175 9.70 -11.72 9.03
N LEU A 176 10.21 -12.52 9.98
CA LEU A 176 11.65 -12.69 10.20
C LEU A 176 12.41 -13.18 8.94
N GLN A 177 11.84 -14.12 8.18
CA GLN A 177 12.44 -14.56 6.91
C GLN A 177 12.37 -13.48 5.81
N SER A 178 11.40 -12.57 5.88
CA SER A 178 11.35 -11.42 4.98
C SER A 178 12.49 -10.46 5.29
N ASP A 179 12.71 -10.15 6.57
CA ASP A 179 13.77 -9.26 7.03
C ASP A 179 15.17 -9.80 6.74
N GLU A 180 15.39 -11.11 6.98
CA GLU A 180 16.64 -11.78 6.59
C GLU A 180 16.93 -11.61 5.09
N CYS A 181 15.91 -11.74 4.24
CA CYS A 181 16.05 -11.62 2.79
C CYS A 181 16.12 -10.17 2.28
N LEU A 182 15.44 -9.22 2.93
CA LEU A 182 15.61 -7.79 2.68
C LEU A 182 17.02 -7.34 3.08
N SER A 183 17.55 -7.83 4.19
CA SER A 183 18.93 -7.58 4.60
C SER A 183 19.93 -8.17 3.59
N GLU A 184 19.72 -9.40 3.11
CA GLU A 184 20.60 -9.98 2.09
C GLU A 184 20.56 -9.19 0.78
N LEU A 185 19.38 -8.71 0.38
CA LEU A 185 19.20 -7.92 -0.84
C LEU A 185 19.99 -6.60 -0.80
N LEU A 186 19.90 -5.88 0.33
CA LEU A 186 20.50 -4.55 0.52
C LEU A 186 22.00 -4.60 0.83
N VAL A 187 22.45 -5.52 1.71
CA VAL A 187 23.89 -5.68 2.02
C VAL A 187 24.72 -6.00 0.76
N ASN A 188 24.13 -6.71 -0.20
CA ASN A 188 24.81 -7.17 -1.40
C ASN A 188 24.87 -6.12 -2.55
N GLU A 189 24.46 -4.86 -2.33
CA GLU A 189 24.55 -3.77 -3.31
C GLU A 189 25.90 -3.74 -4.03
N SER A 190 27.00 -3.62 -3.28
CA SER A 190 28.36 -3.51 -3.83
C SER A 190 28.87 -4.74 -4.59
N GLU A 191 28.28 -5.93 -4.40
CA GLU A 191 28.58 -7.12 -5.20
C GLU A 191 27.71 -7.22 -6.46
N ASN A 192 26.47 -6.69 -6.41
CA ASN A 192 25.52 -6.65 -7.50
C ASN A 192 25.79 -5.52 -8.53
N GLU A 193 26.48 -4.44 -8.14
CA GLU A 193 26.85 -3.31 -9.01
C GLU A 193 27.91 -3.62 -10.10
N PHE A 194 28.47 -4.84 -10.16
CA PHE A 194 29.66 -5.10 -10.97
C PHE A 194 29.45 -4.94 -12.49
N ASN A 195 30.16 -3.94 -13.06
CA ASN A 195 30.33 -3.56 -14.48
C ASN A 195 29.23 -2.69 -15.15
N THR A 196 29.35 -1.37 -14.98
CA THR A 196 28.86 -0.34 -15.92
C THR A 196 29.97 0.34 -16.75
N THR A 197 31.25 0.03 -16.50
CA THR A 197 32.42 0.66 -17.15
C THR A 197 33.15 -0.20 -18.18
N ALA A 198 32.62 -1.37 -18.54
CA ALA A 198 33.21 -2.27 -19.52
C ALA A 198 32.93 -1.81 -20.98
N SER A 199 33.92 -1.18 -21.62
CA SER A 199 33.88 -0.80 -23.04
C SER A 199 33.54 -2.00 -23.97
N PRO A 200 32.82 -1.78 -25.09
CA PRO A 200 32.24 -2.84 -25.93
C PRO A 200 33.25 -3.53 -26.87
N THR A 201 34.45 -3.85 -26.37
CA THR A 201 35.57 -4.41 -27.16
C THR A 201 36.24 -5.60 -26.48
N SER A 202 35.47 -6.57 -25.99
CA SER A 202 35.96 -7.94 -25.81
C SER A 202 34.89 -8.97 -26.17
N SER A 203 35.20 -9.82 -27.16
CA SER A 203 34.30 -10.86 -27.67
C SER A 203 34.37 -12.13 -26.82
N SER A 204 34.01 -12.02 -25.54
CA SER A 204 33.90 -13.14 -24.61
C SER A 204 32.53 -13.11 -23.94
N GLY A 205 31.86 -14.26 -23.88
CA GLY A 205 30.46 -14.37 -23.44
C GLY A 205 30.29 -14.26 -21.93
N THR A 206 30.55 -13.09 -21.34
CA THR A 206 30.25 -12.81 -19.94
C THR A 206 28.73 -12.82 -19.72
N SER A 207 28.22 -13.94 -19.20
CA SER A 207 26.88 -13.99 -18.63
C SER A 207 26.75 -12.90 -17.58
N ALA A 208 25.74 -12.03 -17.69
CA ALA A 208 25.44 -11.03 -16.66
C ALA A 208 25.35 -11.73 -15.30
N LYS A 209 26.16 -11.29 -14.32
CA LYS A 209 26.13 -11.84 -12.96
C LYS A 209 24.70 -11.67 -12.43
N ARG A 210 23.97 -12.76 -12.25
CA ARG A 210 22.62 -12.71 -11.65
C ARG A 210 22.72 -12.15 -10.23
N LEU A 211 21.69 -11.41 -9.82
CA LEU A 211 21.44 -11.00 -8.43
C LEU A 211 21.82 -12.12 -7.45
N ILE A 212 22.73 -11.83 -6.52
CA ILE A 212 23.23 -12.80 -5.55
C ILE A 212 22.32 -12.78 -4.32
N LEU A 213 21.54 -13.84 -4.18
CA LEU A 213 20.73 -14.18 -3.02
C LEU A 213 20.96 -15.66 -2.68
N SER A 214 20.84 -15.99 -1.40
CA SER A 214 20.83 -17.33 -0.85
C SER A 214 19.78 -18.21 -1.53
N ARG A 215 19.96 -19.53 -1.46
CA ARG A 215 19.00 -20.48 -2.04
C ARG A 215 17.70 -20.46 -1.24
N GLU A 216 17.83 -20.12 0.03
CA GLU A 216 16.85 -19.95 1.07
C GLU A 216 15.95 -18.76 0.73
N CYS A 217 16.50 -17.55 0.57
CA CYS A 217 15.74 -16.37 0.16
C CYS A 217 15.19 -16.47 -1.26
N SER A 218 15.97 -17.02 -2.20
CA SER A 218 15.49 -17.34 -3.56
C SER A 218 14.30 -18.31 -3.57
N ALA A 219 14.18 -19.19 -2.56
CA ALA A 219 13.08 -20.13 -2.41
C ALA A 219 11.94 -19.58 -1.53
N ALA A 220 12.20 -18.63 -0.64
CA ALA A 220 11.19 -17.95 0.17
C ALA A 220 10.41 -16.93 -0.68
N MET A 221 11.11 -16.00 -1.33
CA MET A 221 10.58 -14.96 -2.23
C MET A 221 10.13 -15.49 -3.60
N SER A 222 9.96 -16.81 -3.74
CA SER A 222 9.61 -17.43 -5.01
C SER A 222 8.12 -17.30 -5.32
N LEU A 223 7.80 -16.64 -6.44
CA LEU A 223 6.45 -16.56 -7.04
C LEU A 223 5.85 -17.93 -7.41
N ARG A 224 6.65 -19.01 -7.36
CA ARG A 224 6.19 -20.39 -7.62
C ARG A 224 5.55 -21.06 -6.42
N LYS A 225 5.89 -20.62 -5.20
CA LYS A 225 5.22 -21.07 -3.97
C LYS A 225 3.99 -20.19 -3.75
N ARG A 226 2.84 -20.82 -3.52
CA ARG A 226 1.68 -20.10 -2.98
C ARG A 226 2.00 -19.57 -1.58
N SER A 227 1.36 -18.46 -1.30
CA SER A 227 1.30 -17.75 -0.02
C SER A 227 -0.08 -17.10 0.02
N TYR A 228 -0.54 -16.74 1.20
CA TYR A 228 -1.75 -15.97 1.44
C TYR A 228 -1.46 -14.90 2.50
N GLY A 229 -2.35 -13.92 2.68
CA GLY A 229 -2.23 -12.92 3.74
C GLY A 229 -0.89 -12.18 3.74
N TYR A 230 -0.30 -12.01 4.93
CA TYR A 230 0.99 -11.33 5.12
C TYR A 230 2.12 -12.00 4.32
N HIS A 231 2.07 -13.31 4.10
CA HIS A 231 3.07 -14.01 3.28
C HIS A 231 3.05 -13.60 1.78
N LEU A 232 1.98 -12.95 1.29
CA LEU A 232 1.95 -12.29 -0.02
C LEU A 232 2.44 -10.84 0.04
N THR A 233 2.10 -10.10 1.09
CA THR A 233 2.48 -8.68 1.21
C THR A 233 3.98 -8.53 1.42
N HIS A 234 4.61 -9.35 2.28
CA HIS A 234 6.07 -9.42 2.42
C HIS A 234 6.79 -9.78 1.11
N LYS A 235 6.22 -10.68 0.28
CA LYS A 235 6.74 -10.95 -1.07
C LYS A 235 6.64 -9.74 -1.98
N LEU A 236 5.55 -8.97 -1.88
CA LEU A 236 5.37 -7.77 -2.69
C LEU A 236 6.32 -6.65 -2.25
N LEU A 237 6.48 -6.43 -0.95
CA LEU A 237 7.46 -5.51 -0.37
C LEU A 237 8.87 -5.82 -0.87
N PHE A 238 9.28 -7.09 -0.86
CA PHE A 238 10.56 -7.53 -1.43
C PHE A 238 10.70 -7.17 -2.92
N TYR A 239 9.66 -7.40 -3.74
CA TYR A 239 9.68 -7.02 -5.16
C TYR A 239 9.59 -5.51 -5.39
N ILE A 240 9.08 -4.72 -4.45
CA ILE A 240 9.10 -3.25 -4.49
C ILE A 240 10.51 -2.74 -4.17
N VAL A 241 11.15 -3.22 -3.08
CA VAL A 241 12.54 -2.87 -2.73
C VAL A 241 13.49 -3.24 -3.87
N LEU A 242 13.36 -4.45 -4.45
CA LEU A 242 14.09 -4.89 -5.63
C LEU A 242 13.92 -3.96 -6.85
N GLY A 243 12.76 -3.32 -7.01
CA GLY A 243 12.50 -2.33 -8.06
C GLY A 243 13.10 -0.95 -7.78
N ARG A 244 13.19 -0.56 -6.49
CA ARG A 244 13.74 0.72 -6.02
C ARG A 244 15.27 0.76 -6.03
N GLU A 245 15.90 -0.37 -5.78
CA GLU A 245 17.35 -0.56 -5.90
C GLU A 245 17.86 -0.49 -7.35
N ARG A 246 17.05 -0.93 -8.32
CA ARG A 246 17.35 -0.80 -9.76
C ARG A 246 18.65 -1.49 -10.20
N PHE A 247 19.11 -2.52 -9.50
CA PHE A 247 20.33 -3.29 -9.80
C PHE A 247 20.49 -3.56 -11.30
N ALA A 248 21.65 -3.23 -11.86
CA ALA A 248 21.90 -3.27 -13.31
C ALA A 248 21.78 -4.68 -13.94
N ASN A 249 21.80 -5.73 -13.12
CA ASN A 249 21.64 -7.13 -13.50
C ASN A 249 20.20 -7.68 -13.36
N VAL A 250 19.24 -6.85 -12.93
CA VAL A 250 17.82 -7.22 -12.74
C VAL A 250 16.97 -6.58 -13.83
N ASP A 251 16.22 -7.42 -14.56
CA ASP A 251 15.27 -6.95 -15.58
C ASP A 251 14.05 -6.28 -14.92
N ARG A 252 13.89 -4.97 -15.13
CA ARG A 252 12.74 -4.21 -14.62
C ARG A 252 11.39 -4.80 -15.04
N SER A 253 11.30 -5.43 -16.21
CA SER A 253 10.07 -6.08 -16.67
C SER A 253 9.77 -7.37 -15.90
N PHE A 254 10.79 -8.10 -15.45
CA PHE A 254 10.63 -9.24 -14.53
C PHE A 254 10.14 -8.78 -13.15
N VAL A 255 10.66 -7.66 -12.63
CA VAL A 255 10.20 -7.09 -11.36
C VAL A 255 8.74 -6.64 -11.46
N ALA A 256 8.39 -5.88 -12.50
CA ALA A 256 7.03 -5.40 -12.75
C ALA A 256 6.02 -6.54 -12.99
N ASP A 257 6.36 -7.55 -13.81
CA ASP A 257 5.53 -8.76 -13.97
C ASP A 257 5.40 -9.52 -12.63
N GLY A 258 6.43 -9.50 -11.77
CA GLY A 258 6.42 -10.10 -10.43
C GLY A 258 5.49 -9.40 -9.45
N GLN A 259 5.65 -8.08 -9.28
CA GLN A 259 4.75 -7.23 -8.47
C GLN A 259 3.30 -7.38 -8.95
N ARG A 260 3.07 -7.28 -10.27
CA ARG A 260 1.76 -7.51 -10.88
C ARG A 260 1.21 -8.91 -10.57
N THR A 261 2.02 -9.96 -10.66
CA THR A 261 1.60 -11.34 -10.36
C THR A 261 1.20 -11.50 -8.89
N LEU A 262 1.83 -10.77 -7.97
CA LEU A 262 1.44 -10.73 -6.56
C LEU A 262 0.16 -9.90 -6.36
N CYS A 263 0.03 -8.73 -6.98
CA CYS A 263 -1.18 -7.93 -6.89
C CYS A 263 -2.41 -8.58 -7.55
N GLU A 264 -2.25 -9.36 -8.63
CA GLU A 264 -3.32 -10.19 -9.19
C GLU A 264 -3.73 -11.35 -8.25
N GLN A 265 -2.89 -11.73 -7.27
CA GLN A 265 -3.23 -12.67 -6.20
C GLN A 265 -3.93 -11.95 -5.04
N ILE A 266 -3.29 -10.91 -4.51
CA ILE A 266 -3.79 -10.05 -3.41
C ILE A 266 -5.19 -9.51 -3.72
N LEU A 267 -5.46 -9.06 -4.96
CA LEU A 267 -6.75 -8.51 -5.37
C LEU A 267 -7.92 -9.48 -5.14
N ARG A 268 -7.69 -10.79 -5.11
CA ARG A 268 -8.71 -11.79 -4.81
C ARG A 268 -8.96 -11.94 -3.31
N GLU A 269 -7.94 -11.74 -2.49
CA GLU A 269 -8.05 -11.71 -1.02
C GLU A 269 -8.70 -10.41 -0.55
N SER A 270 -8.21 -9.27 -1.04
CA SER A 270 -8.82 -7.96 -0.77
C SER A 270 -10.28 -7.92 -1.25
N GLY A 271 -10.58 -8.50 -2.41
CA GLY A 271 -11.94 -8.64 -2.92
C GLY A 271 -12.84 -9.54 -2.05
N LEU A 272 -12.29 -10.58 -1.41
CA LEU A 272 -13.02 -11.43 -0.45
C LEU A 272 -13.26 -10.68 0.87
N ILE A 273 -12.25 -10.02 1.43
CA ILE A 273 -12.33 -9.24 2.66
C ILE A 273 -13.34 -8.09 2.51
N ALA A 274 -13.29 -7.35 1.41
CA ALA A 274 -14.27 -6.30 1.09
C ALA A 274 -15.68 -6.85 0.84
N GLY A 275 -15.80 -8.06 0.27
CA GLY A 275 -17.07 -8.76 0.11
C GLY A 275 -17.71 -9.21 1.44
N PHE A 276 -16.96 -9.19 2.54
CA PHE A 276 -17.38 -9.51 3.90
C PHE A 276 -17.44 -8.28 4.83
N ASP A 277 -17.51 -7.08 4.25
CA ASP A 277 -17.61 -5.79 4.98
C ASP A 277 -16.44 -5.52 5.94
N TYR A 278 -15.24 -5.89 5.51
CA TYR A 278 -13.96 -5.62 6.18
C TYR A 278 -13.92 -6.02 7.67
N PRO A 279 -14.05 -7.33 8.00
CA PRO A 279 -14.00 -7.82 9.36
C PRO A 279 -12.73 -7.35 10.08
N ASP A 280 -12.87 -6.89 11.33
CA ASP A 280 -11.80 -6.25 12.11
C ASP A 280 -10.44 -6.99 12.09
N LEU A 281 -10.48 -8.33 12.12
CA LEU A 281 -9.32 -9.22 12.05
C LEU A 281 -8.47 -9.00 10.78
N PHE A 282 -9.08 -8.61 9.66
CA PHE A 282 -8.41 -8.44 8.37
C PHE A 282 -8.12 -6.98 8.00
N ARG A 283 -8.51 -6.00 8.82
CA ARG A 283 -8.40 -4.58 8.44
C ARG A 283 -6.97 -4.11 8.22
N ASP A 284 -6.04 -4.58 9.05
CA ASP A 284 -4.62 -4.27 8.92
C ASP A 284 -4.03 -4.84 7.62
N LEU A 285 -4.11 -6.16 7.45
CA LEU A 285 -3.77 -6.85 6.20
C LEU A 285 -4.40 -6.22 4.96
N PHE A 286 -5.71 -5.91 4.99
CA PHE A 286 -6.39 -5.28 3.86
C PHE A 286 -5.81 -3.90 3.53
N MET A 287 -5.50 -3.10 4.55
CA MET A 287 -4.89 -1.79 4.37
C MET A 287 -3.48 -1.90 3.79
N GLU A 288 -2.69 -2.89 4.24
CA GLU A 288 -1.36 -3.19 3.72
C GLU A 288 -1.40 -3.68 2.26
N GLN A 289 -2.33 -4.58 1.96
CA GLN A 289 -2.63 -5.06 0.61
C GLN A 289 -2.98 -3.92 -0.35
N VAL A 290 -3.86 -2.99 0.08
CA VAL A 290 -4.23 -1.80 -0.69
C VAL A 290 -3.04 -0.86 -0.85
N PHE A 291 -2.31 -0.56 0.21
CA PHE A 291 -1.12 0.31 0.18
C PHE A 291 -0.07 -0.23 -0.81
N LEU A 292 0.44 -1.45 -0.59
CA LEU A 292 1.57 -1.98 -1.36
C LEU A 292 1.23 -2.13 -2.86
N CYS A 293 0.00 -2.55 -3.19
CA CYS A 293 -0.37 -2.69 -4.59
C CYS A 293 -0.65 -1.34 -5.28
N ALA A 294 -1.16 -0.34 -4.56
CA ALA A 294 -1.23 1.04 -5.08
C ALA A 294 0.16 1.71 -5.17
N PHE A 295 1.13 1.26 -4.38
CA PHE A 295 2.51 1.78 -4.36
C PHE A 295 3.46 1.10 -5.38
N SER A 296 3.08 -0.07 -5.88
CA SER A 296 3.88 -0.86 -6.83
C SER A 296 4.13 -0.14 -8.16
N ASP A 297 5.16 -0.56 -8.91
CA ASP A 297 5.52 -0.03 -10.23
C ASP A 297 4.55 -0.51 -11.34
N ALA A 298 3.64 -1.44 -11.02
CA ALA A 298 2.64 -2.02 -11.93
C ALA A 298 1.24 -2.12 -11.27
N PRO A 299 0.68 -0.99 -10.79
CA PRO A 299 -0.52 -1.00 -9.95
C PRO A 299 -1.75 -1.44 -10.73
N LEU A 300 -2.65 -2.15 -10.05
CA LEU A 300 -3.98 -2.48 -10.58
C LEU A 300 -4.98 -1.40 -10.13
N PRO A 301 -5.82 -0.84 -11.02
CA PRO A 301 -6.71 0.29 -10.70
C PRO A 301 -7.77 -0.04 -9.64
N GLU A 302 -8.03 -1.32 -9.40
CA GLU A 302 -8.90 -1.77 -8.31
C GLU A 302 -8.38 -1.36 -6.92
N PHE A 303 -7.06 -1.20 -6.73
CA PHE A 303 -6.49 -0.76 -5.45
C PHE A 303 -6.59 0.74 -5.21
N THR A 304 -6.90 1.56 -6.22
CA THR A 304 -7.23 2.99 -6.04
C THR A 304 -8.74 3.25 -5.96
N ASN A 305 -9.54 2.21 -5.70
CA ASN A 305 -10.99 2.29 -5.52
C ASN A 305 -11.36 3.22 -4.33
N PRO A 306 -12.09 4.32 -4.54
CA PRO A 306 -12.45 5.25 -3.46
C PRO A 306 -13.34 4.61 -2.39
N ALA A 307 -14.12 3.57 -2.69
CA ALA A 307 -14.92 2.88 -1.68
C ALA A 307 -14.05 2.08 -0.69
N TRP A 308 -12.90 1.57 -1.14
CA TRP A 308 -11.92 0.89 -0.28
C TRP A 308 -11.14 1.90 0.57
N LEU A 309 -10.78 3.05 -0.01
CA LEU A 309 -10.16 4.15 0.73
C LEU A 309 -11.12 4.73 1.79
N ALA A 310 -12.41 4.90 1.48
CA ALA A 310 -13.44 5.36 2.41
C ALA A 310 -13.57 4.42 3.63
N ALA A 311 -13.60 3.09 3.38
CA ALA A 311 -13.57 2.10 4.45
C ALA A 311 -12.31 2.27 5.32
N ILE A 312 -11.13 2.30 4.70
CA ILE A 312 -9.84 2.46 5.40
C ILE A 312 -9.81 3.72 6.29
N VAL A 313 -10.16 4.91 5.76
CA VAL A 313 -10.08 6.15 6.56
C VAL A 313 -11.14 6.22 7.66
N SER A 314 -12.20 5.40 7.61
CA SER A 314 -13.17 5.25 8.70
C SER A 314 -12.62 4.48 9.91
N TRP A 315 -11.53 3.71 9.75
CA TRP A 315 -10.89 2.95 10.83
C TRP A 315 -9.86 3.78 11.62
N GLN A 316 -9.61 5.02 11.19
CA GLN A 316 -8.76 5.96 11.92
C GLN A 316 -9.54 6.55 13.11
N ASN A 317 -8.98 6.42 14.31
CA ASN A 317 -9.59 6.91 15.54
C ASN A 317 -9.41 8.42 15.75
N GLY A 318 -10.02 8.97 16.81
CA GLY A 318 -10.04 10.41 17.10
C GLY A 318 -8.65 11.04 17.26
N GLU A 319 -7.68 10.30 17.80
CA GLU A 319 -6.29 10.75 17.97
C GLU A 319 -5.52 10.79 16.64
N GLY A 320 -5.98 10.01 15.64
CA GLY A 320 -5.33 9.86 14.33
C GLY A 320 -4.63 8.52 14.12
N CYS A 321 -4.69 7.60 15.10
CA CYS A 321 -4.13 6.26 14.98
C CYS A 321 -5.14 5.25 14.40
N PHE A 322 -4.66 4.05 14.09
CA PHE A 322 -5.48 2.88 13.75
C PHE A 322 -5.30 1.82 14.85
N LYS A 323 -6.35 1.05 15.21
CA LYS A 323 -6.27 0.01 16.26
C LYS A 323 -7.16 -1.20 15.92
N TYR A 324 -6.76 -2.38 16.38
CA TYR A 324 -7.57 -3.60 16.34
C TYR A 324 -8.67 -3.56 17.40
N TYR A 325 -9.93 -3.70 17.00
CA TYR A 325 -11.09 -3.70 17.91
C TYR A 325 -11.49 -5.11 18.40
N ALA A 326 -11.12 -6.17 17.67
CA ALA A 326 -11.61 -7.53 17.95
C ALA A 326 -10.85 -8.31 19.04
N ALA A 327 -9.57 -7.98 19.29
CA ALA A 327 -8.75 -8.65 20.32
C ALA A 327 -8.74 -7.89 21.65
N GLU A 328 -9.01 -6.58 21.60
CA GLU A 328 -8.92 -5.65 22.73
C GLU A 328 -10.22 -4.85 22.82
N GLY A 329 -11.16 -5.32 23.63
CA GLY A 329 -12.38 -4.56 23.93
C GLY A 329 -12.07 -3.20 24.56
N ASP A 330 -12.94 -2.22 24.34
CA ASP A 330 -12.76 -0.82 24.74
C ASP A 330 -12.16 -0.66 26.15
N GLY A 331 -10.89 -0.23 26.21
CA GLY A 331 -10.18 0.02 27.47
C GLY A 331 -9.04 -0.95 27.81
N VAL A 332 -8.62 -1.88 26.94
CA VAL A 332 -7.31 -2.53 27.11
C VAL A 332 -6.20 -1.48 26.94
N ILE A 333 -5.45 -1.28 28.03
CA ILE A 333 -4.29 -0.40 28.10
C ILE A 333 -3.09 -1.17 27.56
N GLY A 334 -2.42 -0.62 26.55
CA GLY A 334 -1.21 -1.22 25.99
C GLY A 334 -0.01 -1.06 26.93
N PRO A 335 1.12 -1.73 26.67
CA PRO A 335 2.32 -1.60 27.50
C PRO A 335 2.86 -0.16 27.64
N ASN A 336 2.47 0.77 26.76
CA ASN A 336 2.85 2.18 26.81
C ASN A 336 1.73 3.12 26.30
N ALA A 337 2.00 4.42 26.30
CA ALA A 337 1.02 5.45 25.93
C ALA A 337 0.57 5.32 24.46
N LEU A 338 1.52 5.04 23.55
CA LEU A 338 1.26 4.82 22.13
C LEU A 338 0.32 3.60 21.92
N THR A 339 0.70 2.43 22.43
CA THR A 339 -0.02 1.16 22.20
C THR A 339 -1.42 1.11 22.84
N THR A 340 -1.67 1.95 23.85
CA THR A 340 -3.01 2.14 24.40
C THR A 340 -4.01 2.63 23.35
N HIS A 341 -3.58 3.50 22.44
CA HIS A 341 -4.44 4.12 21.42
C HIS A 341 -4.14 3.66 19.98
N CYS A 342 -3.03 2.98 19.72
CA CYS A 342 -2.51 2.69 18.39
C CYS A 342 -2.01 1.24 18.26
N SER A 343 -2.49 0.51 17.26
CA SER A 343 -1.73 -0.62 16.69
C SER A 343 -0.59 -0.01 15.87
N THR A 344 0.66 -0.36 16.20
CA THR A 344 1.84 0.33 15.64
C THR A 344 2.08 -0.03 14.17
N HIS A 345 1.98 -1.32 13.82
CA HIS A 345 2.01 -1.80 12.42
C HIS A 345 0.92 -1.12 11.58
N MET A 346 -0.33 -1.25 12.02
CA MET A 346 -1.48 -0.68 11.32
C MET A 346 -1.40 0.85 11.18
N THR A 347 -0.86 1.54 12.19
CA THR A 347 -0.65 3.00 12.12
C THR A 347 0.49 3.37 11.18
N GLY A 348 1.56 2.57 11.08
CA GLY A 348 2.62 2.73 10.08
C GLY A 348 2.11 2.57 8.65
N VAL A 349 1.42 1.46 8.37
CA VAL A 349 0.76 1.20 7.09
C VAL A 349 -0.23 2.32 6.74
N GLY A 350 -1.03 2.76 7.72
CA GLY A 350 -1.97 3.88 7.56
C GLY A 350 -1.30 5.19 7.20
N ALA A 351 -0.13 5.51 7.78
CA ALA A 351 0.64 6.71 7.44
C ALA A 351 1.14 6.67 5.98
N ALA A 352 1.76 5.54 5.59
CA ALA A 352 2.25 5.32 4.23
C ALA A 352 1.12 5.43 3.19
N LEU A 353 -0.06 4.85 3.51
CA LEU A 353 -1.25 4.92 2.67
C LEU A 353 -1.79 6.36 2.55
N LEU A 354 -1.98 7.07 3.65
CA LEU A 354 -2.49 8.46 3.63
C LEU A 354 -1.58 9.38 2.80
N GLY A 355 -0.25 9.27 2.97
CA GLY A 355 0.72 10.01 2.17
C GLY A 355 0.67 9.63 0.69
N LEU A 356 0.52 8.34 0.36
CA LEU A 356 0.41 7.86 -1.02
C LEU A 356 -0.84 8.37 -1.71
N PHE A 357 -2.02 8.24 -1.09
CA PHE A 357 -3.28 8.64 -1.72
C PHE A 357 -3.41 10.16 -1.83
N ALA A 358 -2.85 10.94 -0.90
CA ALA A 358 -2.68 12.39 -1.08
C ALA A 358 -1.80 12.71 -2.31
N ARG A 359 -0.68 12.00 -2.48
CA ARG A 359 0.21 12.18 -3.64
C ARG A 359 -0.48 11.79 -4.95
N LEU A 360 -1.20 10.68 -5.01
CA LEU A 360 -1.88 10.21 -6.22
C LEU A 360 -2.99 11.17 -6.70
N GLN A 361 -3.50 12.05 -5.82
CA GLN A 361 -4.47 13.09 -6.18
C GLN A 361 -3.82 14.44 -6.52
N LEU A 362 -2.70 14.79 -5.87
CA LEU A 362 -1.98 16.06 -6.09
C LEU A 362 -0.89 15.99 -7.18
N VAL A 363 -0.48 14.79 -7.61
CA VAL A 363 0.61 14.55 -8.55
C VAL A 363 0.15 13.60 -9.65
N GLN A 364 -0.01 14.13 -10.87
CA GLN A 364 -0.44 13.42 -12.08
C GLN A 364 0.73 13.21 -13.06
#